data_AF-A0A534T2U8-F1
#
_entry.id   AF-A0A534T2U8-F1
#
_cell.length_a   1.000
_cell.length_b   1.000
_cell.length_c   1.000
_cell.angle_alpha   90.00
_cell.angle_beta   90.00
_cell.angle_gamma   90.00
#
_symmetry.space_group_name_H-M   'P 1'
#
loop_
_entity.id
_entity.type
_entity.pdbx_description
1 polymer ?
#
loop_
_entity_poly.entity_id
_entity_poly.type
_entity_poly.pdbx_seq_one_letter_code
_entity_poly.pdbx_strand_id
1 'polypeptide(L)'
;MVVNPWAAAVACWDRLLMTERMRQAHLPWPQTWSFATPGHLLAQLDLLVALPFPLMLKSRYSRRGDLVAKLLDVDQLQALAGPGGEPWHQEPIIVQEFAASDGWEIRISVIDEELFATRRRSPLDVEASREDRAPTAVDLRDEWARLAREVGRVFNLRVYALDLLLTERGPLVIDVDVFPGFRDVPGADRALVALVDRLAGTSRTRTIASGREPAGRESGSAPWYRRCRR
;
A
#
# COMPACT_ATOMS: atom_id res chain seq x y z
N MET A 1 9.63 -20.40 4.62
CA MET A 1 8.55 -19.49 5.06
C MET A 1 8.55 -18.28 4.15
N VAL A 2 7.38 -17.78 3.75
CA VAL A 2 7.24 -16.66 2.81
C VAL A 2 6.46 -15.54 3.49
N VAL A 3 6.95 -14.30 3.37
CA VAL A 3 6.29 -13.09 3.86
C VAL A 3 6.33 -12.06 2.74
N ASN A 4 5.21 -11.47 2.32
CA ASN A 4 3.82 -11.82 2.64
C ASN A 4 3.36 -13.11 1.91
N PRO A 5 2.24 -13.74 2.31
CA PRO A 5 1.68 -14.86 1.56
C PRO A 5 1.33 -14.47 0.12
N TRP A 6 1.45 -15.41 -0.83
CA TRP A 6 1.17 -15.14 -2.25
C TRP A 6 -0.23 -14.55 -2.50
N ALA A 7 -1.26 -15.07 -1.82
CA ALA A 7 -2.63 -14.57 -1.96
C ALA A 7 -2.81 -13.12 -1.45
N ALA A 8 -1.97 -12.67 -0.51
CA ALA A 8 -1.92 -11.29 -0.07
C ALA A 8 -1.24 -10.39 -1.11
N ALA A 9 -0.14 -10.87 -1.69
CA ALA A 9 0.57 -10.18 -2.76
C ALA A 9 -0.31 -9.99 -4.00
N VAL A 10 -1.00 -11.04 -4.47
CA VAL A 10 -1.93 -10.97 -5.62
C VAL A 10 -3.03 -9.92 -5.39
N ALA A 11 -3.54 -9.83 -4.17
CA ALA A 11 -4.62 -8.90 -3.85
C ALA A 11 -4.20 -7.43 -3.80
N CYS A 12 -2.93 -7.16 -3.54
CA CYS A 12 -2.38 -5.80 -3.66
C CYS A 12 -1.88 -5.53 -5.08
N TRP A 13 -1.49 -6.58 -5.81
CA TRP A 13 -1.02 -6.47 -7.18
C TRP A 13 -2.15 -6.13 -8.17
N ASP A 14 -3.32 -6.76 -8.06
CA ASP A 14 -4.50 -6.44 -8.86
C ASP A 14 -5.37 -5.40 -8.16
N ARG A 15 -5.41 -4.16 -8.67
CA ARG A 15 -6.18 -3.06 -8.08
C ARG A 15 -7.69 -3.27 -8.12
N LEU A 16 -8.21 -4.15 -8.99
CA LEU A 16 -9.62 -4.53 -8.92
C LEU A 16 -9.88 -5.39 -7.68
N LEU A 17 -9.01 -6.37 -7.40
CA LEU A 17 -9.11 -7.19 -6.19
C LEU A 17 -8.85 -6.37 -4.92
N MET A 18 -7.90 -5.43 -4.98
CA MET A 18 -7.65 -4.47 -3.91
C MET A 18 -8.90 -3.65 -3.60
N THR A 19 -9.52 -3.08 -4.63
CA THR A 19 -10.77 -2.30 -4.52
C THR A 19 -11.87 -3.10 -3.86
N GLU A 20 -12.12 -4.33 -4.31
CA GLU A 20 -13.21 -5.14 -3.75
C GLU A 20 -12.96 -5.47 -2.27
N ARG A 21 -11.71 -5.78 -1.88
CA ARG A 21 -11.37 -6.02 -0.47
C ARG A 21 -11.50 -4.77 0.39
N MET A 22 -11.04 -3.61 -0.10
CA MET A 22 -11.20 -2.34 0.60
C MET A 22 -12.68 -2.02 0.85
N ARG A 23 -13.52 -2.22 -0.18
CA ARG A 23 -14.97 -1.99 -0.12
C ARG A 23 -15.66 -2.94 0.86
N GLN A 24 -15.35 -4.23 0.81
CA GLN A 24 -15.90 -5.24 1.72
C GLN A 24 -15.52 -4.97 3.20
N ALA A 25 -14.33 -4.41 3.42
CA ALA A 25 -13.86 -4.05 4.76
C ALA A 25 -14.28 -2.64 5.20
N HIS A 26 -15.04 -1.91 4.38
CA HIS A 26 -15.45 -0.52 4.65
C HIS A 26 -14.28 0.42 4.93
N LEU A 27 -13.15 0.21 4.25
CA LEU A 27 -11.96 1.06 4.37
C LEU A 27 -12.08 2.31 3.49
N PRO A 28 -11.50 3.45 3.90
CA PRO A 28 -11.51 4.68 3.11
C PRO A 28 -10.70 4.49 1.82
N TRP A 29 -11.43 4.25 0.73
CA TRP A 29 -10.92 3.97 -0.61
C TRP A 29 -11.76 4.74 -1.64
N PRO A 30 -11.15 5.34 -2.69
CA PRO A 30 -11.90 6.06 -3.69
C PRO A 30 -12.82 5.12 -4.48
N GLN A 31 -13.98 5.64 -4.91
CA GLN A 31 -14.82 4.88 -5.83
C GLN A 31 -14.00 4.54 -7.08
N THR A 32 -14.03 3.26 -7.46
CA THR A 32 -13.16 2.71 -8.49
C THR A 32 -13.95 1.86 -9.46
N TRP A 33 -13.68 2.04 -10.75
CA TRP A 33 -14.20 1.26 -11.85
C TRP A 33 -13.05 0.60 -12.60
N SER A 34 -13.30 -0.49 -13.31
CA SER A 34 -12.28 -1.19 -14.09
C SER A 34 -12.71 -1.40 -15.53
N PHE A 35 -11.79 -1.22 -16.47
CA PHE A 35 -12.03 -1.42 -17.89
C PHE A 35 -10.86 -2.19 -18.51
N ALA A 36 -11.14 -2.93 -19.57
CA ALA A 36 -10.09 -3.67 -20.27
C ALA A 36 -9.09 -2.74 -20.98
N THR A 37 -9.50 -1.54 -21.40
CA THR A 37 -8.64 -0.49 -21.98
C THR A 37 -9.29 0.90 -21.82
N PRO A 38 -8.55 2.01 -22.01
CA PRO A 38 -9.15 3.34 -22.15
C PRO A 38 -10.21 3.43 -23.26
N GLY A 39 -10.01 2.74 -24.39
CA GLY A 39 -10.98 2.69 -25.48
C GLY A 39 -12.32 2.03 -25.08
N HIS A 40 -12.27 1.00 -24.23
CA HIS A 40 -13.50 0.40 -23.68
C HIS A 40 -14.28 1.33 -22.77
N LEU A 41 -13.59 2.20 -22.00
CA LEU A 41 -14.24 3.24 -21.23
C LEU A 41 -14.89 4.28 -22.16
N LEU A 42 -14.20 4.72 -23.22
CA LEU A 42 -14.75 5.66 -24.20
C LEU A 42 -16.02 5.17 -24.89
N ALA A 43 -16.15 3.86 -25.09
CA ALA A 43 -17.33 3.26 -25.68
C ALA A 43 -18.56 3.27 -24.74
N GLN A 44 -18.39 3.58 -23.44
CA GLN A 44 -19.47 3.62 -22.45
C GLN A 44 -19.96 5.05 -22.21
N LEU A 45 -20.64 5.63 -23.21
CA LEU A 45 -21.08 7.03 -23.19
C LEU A 45 -21.93 7.39 -21.96
N ASP A 46 -22.90 6.55 -21.59
CA ASP A 46 -23.77 6.80 -20.43
C ASP A 46 -22.98 6.90 -19.12
N LEU A 47 -21.94 6.07 -18.98
CA LEU A 47 -21.07 6.11 -17.81
C LEU A 47 -20.20 7.37 -17.83
N LEU A 48 -19.57 7.69 -18.97
CA LEU A 48 -18.70 8.87 -19.10
C LEU A 48 -19.39 10.15 -18.70
N VAL A 49 -20.66 10.32 -19.09
CA VAL A 49 -21.47 11.51 -18.75
C VAL A 49 -21.70 11.62 -17.25
N ALA A 50 -21.74 10.48 -16.53
CA ALA A 50 -21.97 10.44 -15.09
C ALA A 50 -20.68 10.51 -14.25
N LEU A 51 -19.49 10.39 -14.86
CA LEU A 51 -18.24 10.36 -14.10
C LEU A 51 -17.83 11.76 -13.59
N PRO A 52 -17.41 11.89 -12.32
CA PRO A 52 -17.10 13.19 -11.72
C PRO A 52 -15.65 13.61 -12.02
N PHE A 53 -15.38 14.13 -13.22
CA PHE A 53 -14.04 14.63 -13.55
C PHE A 53 -13.58 15.75 -12.58
N PRO A 54 -12.27 15.82 -12.24
CA PRO A 54 -11.20 14.99 -12.75
C PRO A 54 -11.20 13.55 -12.19
N LEU A 55 -10.53 12.64 -12.89
CA LEU A 55 -10.41 11.22 -12.52
C LEU A 55 -8.93 10.81 -12.45
N MET A 56 -8.67 9.76 -11.69
CA MET A 56 -7.38 9.08 -11.67
C MET A 56 -7.42 7.84 -12.54
N LEU A 57 -6.61 7.80 -13.59
CA LEU A 57 -6.40 6.61 -14.41
C LEU A 57 -5.15 5.90 -13.92
N LYS A 58 -5.24 4.60 -13.64
CA LYS A 58 -4.09 3.78 -13.24
C LYS A 58 -4.10 2.46 -14.01
N SER A 59 -2.94 1.86 -14.24
CA SER A 59 -2.91 0.46 -14.66
C SER A 59 -3.60 -0.39 -13.58
N ARG A 60 -4.33 -1.41 -14.04
CA ARG A 60 -4.99 -2.36 -13.14
C ARG A 60 -3.97 -3.10 -12.28
N TYR A 61 -2.83 -3.46 -12.84
CA TYR A 61 -1.79 -4.21 -12.13
C TYR A 61 -0.69 -3.27 -11.64
N SER A 62 -0.48 -3.21 -10.32
CA SER A 62 0.58 -2.41 -9.69
C SER A 62 1.94 -3.10 -9.87
N ARG A 63 2.76 -2.62 -10.81
CA ARG A 63 4.02 -3.26 -11.20
C ARG A 63 5.10 -2.25 -11.58
N ARG A 64 6.31 -2.72 -11.89
CA ARG A 64 7.31 -1.85 -12.49
C ARG A 64 6.80 -1.32 -13.84
N GLY A 65 6.90 0.00 -14.04
CA GLY A 65 6.35 0.67 -15.22
C GLY A 65 4.84 0.88 -15.15
N ASP A 66 4.25 0.81 -13.94
CA ASP A 66 2.87 1.18 -13.70
C ASP A 66 2.60 2.63 -14.17
N LEU A 67 1.53 2.78 -14.94
CA LEU A 67 1.06 4.02 -15.48
C LEU A 67 0.03 4.65 -14.53
N VAL A 68 0.19 5.94 -14.25
CA VAL A 68 -0.75 6.74 -13.48
C VAL A 68 -0.91 8.09 -14.18
N ALA A 69 -2.14 8.51 -14.41
CA ALA A 69 -2.46 9.80 -14.99
C ALA A 69 -3.66 10.43 -14.28
N LYS A 70 -3.67 11.76 -14.20
CA LYS A 70 -4.85 12.54 -13.84
C LYS A 70 -5.55 12.95 -15.14
N LEU A 71 -6.81 12.57 -15.28
CA LEU A 71 -7.67 12.97 -16.39
C LEU A 71 -8.53 14.15 -15.95
N LEU A 72 -8.44 15.26 -16.66
CA LEU A 72 -9.23 16.46 -16.41
C LEU A 72 -10.58 16.43 -17.15
N ASP A 73 -10.62 15.74 -18.28
CA ASP A 73 -11.76 15.70 -19.18
C ASP A 73 -11.74 14.45 -20.09
N VAL A 74 -12.76 14.34 -20.94
CA VAL A 74 -12.92 13.25 -21.90
C VAL A 74 -11.91 13.35 -23.06
N ASP A 75 -11.47 14.55 -23.43
CA ASP A 75 -10.52 14.75 -24.54
C ASP A 75 -9.16 14.14 -24.22
N GLN A 76 -8.71 14.27 -22.96
CA GLN A 76 -7.50 13.58 -22.49
C GLN A 76 -7.65 12.06 -22.54
N LEU A 77 -8.83 11.53 -22.20
CA LEU A 77 -9.09 10.09 -22.32
C LEU A 77 -9.07 9.64 -23.79
N GLN A 78 -9.63 10.43 -24.72
CA GLN A 78 -9.57 10.17 -26.16
C GLN A 78 -8.12 10.11 -26.66
N ALA A 79 -7.27 11.03 -26.22
CA ALA A 79 -5.86 11.03 -26.58
C ALA A 79 -5.14 9.74 -26.10
N LEU A 80 -5.42 9.28 -24.88
CA LEU A 80 -4.83 8.05 -24.34
C LEU A 80 -5.35 6.77 -24.99
N ALA A 81 -6.59 6.77 -25.49
CA ALA A 81 -7.19 5.62 -26.15
C ALA A 81 -6.84 5.52 -27.65
N GLY A 82 -6.43 6.63 -28.26
CA GLY A 82 -6.13 6.70 -29.69
C GLY A 82 -4.81 6.00 -30.07
N PRO A 83 -4.52 5.91 -31.39
CA PRO A 83 -3.30 5.24 -31.90
C PRO A 83 -1.97 5.81 -31.38
N GLY A 84 -1.95 7.08 -30.94
CA GLY A 84 -0.78 7.72 -30.34
C GLY A 84 -0.68 7.55 -28.83
N GLY A 85 -1.65 6.89 -28.20
CA GLY A 85 -1.76 6.73 -26.75
C GLY A 85 -0.92 5.60 -26.19
N GLU A 86 0.17 5.19 -26.82
CA GLU A 86 1.05 4.16 -26.23
C GLU A 86 1.71 4.68 -24.93
N PRO A 87 1.86 3.84 -23.88
CA PRO A 87 1.38 2.46 -23.75
C PRO A 87 -0.08 2.32 -23.24
N TRP A 88 -0.77 3.44 -22.95
CA TRP A 88 -2.13 3.44 -22.38
C TRP A 88 -3.20 2.74 -23.21
N HIS A 89 -3.21 2.91 -24.53
CA HIS A 89 -4.31 2.47 -25.40
C HIS A 89 -4.66 0.97 -25.31
N GLN A 90 -3.69 0.13 -24.91
CA GLN A 90 -3.86 -1.32 -24.69
C GLN A 90 -3.77 -1.74 -23.21
N GLU A 91 -3.47 -0.84 -22.28
CA GLU A 91 -3.29 -1.19 -20.88
C GLU A 91 -4.64 -1.48 -20.21
N PRO A 92 -4.78 -2.60 -19.48
CA PRO A 92 -5.91 -2.79 -18.56
C PRO A 92 -5.88 -1.73 -17.46
N ILE A 93 -7.00 -1.02 -17.28
CA ILE A 93 -7.05 0.15 -16.41
C ILE A 93 -8.06 -0.01 -15.28
N ILE A 94 -7.79 0.72 -14.21
CA ILE A 94 -8.81 1.20 -13.29
C ILE A 94 -8.95 2.71 -13.41
N VAL A 95 -10.15 3.20 -13.12
CA VAL A 95 -10.48 4.62 -13.00
C VAL A 95 -10.92 4.84 -11.55
N GLN A 96 -10.38 5.84 -10.89
CA GLN A 96 -10.79 6.21 -9.54
C GLN A 96 -11.27 7.66 -9.51
N GLU A 97 -12.20 7.97 -8.63
CA GLU A 97 -12.50 9.36 -8.30
C GLU A 97 -11.23 10.10 -7.88
N PHE A 98 -11.07 11.32 -8.37
CA PHE A 98 -10.02 12.20 -7.88
C PHE A 98 -10.37 12.69 -6.47
N ALA A 99 -9.43 12.53 -5.54
CA ALA A 99 -9.54 13.08 -4.20
C ALA A 99 -8.72 14.36 -4.11
N ALA A 100 -9.39 15.49 -3.88
CA ALA A 100 -8.71 16.75 -3.60
C ALA A 100 -7.92 16.67 -2.28
N SER A 101 -6.66 17.09 -2.33
CA SER A 101 -5.74 17.15 -1.18
C SER A 101 -4.86 18.39 -1.29
N ASP A 102 -3.98 18.59 -0.32
CA ASP A 102 -2.96 19.66 -0.32
C ASP A 102 -1.81 19.40 -1.32
N GLY A 103 -1.89 18.33 -2.14
CA GLY A 103 -0.87 17.89 -3.08
C GLY A 103 0.30 17.14 -2.44
N TRP A 104 0.20 16.82 -1.15
CA TRP A 104 1.15 15.95 -0.46
C TRP A 104 0.56 14.55 -0.22
N GLU A 105 1.45 13.56 -0.24
CA GLU A 105 1.15 12.17 0.06
C GLU A 105 1.84 11.78 1.36
N ILE A 106 1.14 11.06 2.22
CA ILE A 106 1.72 10.39 3.39
C ILE A 106 1.95 8.93 3.02
N ARG A 107 3.17 8.45 3.16
CA ARG A 107 3.49 7.03 3.03
C ARG A 107 3.69 6.42 4.41
N ILE A 108 2.97 5.35 4.71
CA ILE A 108 3.20 4.55 5.91
C ILE A 108 3.87 3.25 5.50
N SER A 109 5.09 3.06 5.96
CA SER A 109 5.84 1.82 5.83
C SER A 109 5.62 0.97 7.07
N VAL A 110 5.20 -0.29 6.89
CA VAL A 110 4.87 -1.21 7.98
C VAL A 110 5.75 -2.44 7.90
N ILE A 111 6.37 -2.78 9.03
CA ILE A 111 7.23 -3.94 9.20
C ILE A 111 6.84 -4.62 10.52
N ASP A 112 5.95 -5.60 10.40
CA ASP A 112 5.28 -6.27 11.50
C ASP A 112 4.49 -5.25 12.35
N GLU A 113 4.92 -4.99 13.58
CA GLU A 113 4.28 -4.04 14.49
C GLU A 113 4.85 -2.61 14.39
N GLU A 114 5.97 -2.44 13.68
CA GLU A 114 6.67 -1.17 13.53
C GLU A 114 6.12 -0.39 12.32
N LEU A 115 5.79 0.87 12.53
CA LEU A 115 5.23 1.76 11.52
C LEU A 115 6.07 3.03 11.41
N PHE A 116 6.34 3.44 10.18
CA PHE A 116 7.14 4.61 9.87
C PHE A 116 6.36 5.49 8.88
N ALA A 117 6.21 6.77 9.19
CA ALA A 117 5.52 7.72 8.32
C ALA A 117 6.52 8.64 7.63
N THR A 118 6.36 8.80 6.32
CA THR A 118 7.05 9.83 5.54
C THR A 118 6.05 10.63 4.73
N ARG A 119 6.47 11.82 4.30
CA ARG A 119 5.69 12.73 3.45
C ARG A 119 6.52 13.15 2.24
N ARG A 120 5.86 13.28 1.09
CA ARG A 120 6.44 13.81 -0.17
C ARG A 120 5.37 14.53 -0.99
N ARG A 121 5.75 15.42 -1.91
CA ARG A 121 4.83 15.92 -2.93
C ARG A 121 4.39 14.78 -3.83
N SER A 122 3.14 14.87 -4.30
CA SER A 122 2.60 13.87 -5.21
C SER A 122 3.49 13.75 -6.47
N PRO A 123 3.76 12.54 -6.97
CA PRO A 123 4.46 12.35 -8.24
C PRO A 123 3.76 13.00 -9.44
N LEU A 124 2.47 13.30 -9.31
CA LEU A 124 1.64 13.95 -10.32
C LEU A 124 1.75 15.47 -10.31
N ASP A 125 2.38 16.05 -9.28
CA ASP A 125 2.69 17.46 -9.26
C ASP A 125 3.89 17.74 -10.16
N VAL A 126 3.61 18.26 -11.35
CA VAL A 126 4.62 18.58 -12.37
C VAL A 126 5.52 19.75 -11.97
N GLU A 127 5.07 20.62 -11.06
CA GLU A 127 5.81 21.79 -10.59
C GLU A 127 6.70 21.47 -9.38
N ALA A 128 6.46 20.35 -8.69
CA ALA A 128 7.25 19.93 -7.53
C ALA A 128 8.72 19.73 -7.88
N SER A 129 9.60 20.30 -7.05
CA SER A 129 11.04 20.11 -7.17
C SER A 129 11.46 18.67 -6.83
N ARG A 130 12.73 18.33 -7.12
CA ARG A 130 13.29 17.03 -6.71
C ARG A 130 13.32 16.86 -5.20
N GLU A 131 13.59 17.94 -4.47
CA GLU A 131 13.64 17.95 -3.00
C GLU A 131 12.24 17.73 -2.42
N ASP A 132 11.23 18.37 -3.01
CA ASP A 132 9.84 18.18 -2.60
C ASP A 132 9.33 16.74 -2.78
N ARG A 133 9.88 16.02 -3.76
CA ARG A 133 9.57 14.61 -4.03
C ARG A 133 10.36 13.64 -3.16
N ALA A 134 11.40 14.11 -2.46
CA ALA A 134 12.18 13.28 -1.55
C ALA A 134 11.34 12.98 -0.29
N PRO A 135 11.23 11.70 0.14
CA PRO A 135 10.50 11.37 1.36
C PRO A 135 11.16 12.01 2.59
N THR A 136 10.36 12.69 3.41
CA THR A 136 10.78 13.25 4.70
C THR A 136 10.01 12.59 5.84
N ALA A 137 10.70 12.25 6.93
CA ALA A 137 10.04 11.64 8.09
C ALA A 137 9.05 12.62 8.74
N VAL A 138 7.90 12.10 9.17
CA VAL A 138 6.87 12.85 9.89
C VAL A 138 6.36 12.05 11.07
N ASP A 139 5.77 12.74 12.05
CA ASP A 139 5.15 12.07 13.19
C ASP A 139 3.96 11.20 12.73
N LEU A 140 3.99 9.93 13.14
CA LEU A 140 2.92 8.99 12.85
C LEU A 140 1.71 9.31 13.72
N ARG A 141 0.62 9.75 13.09
CA ARG A 141 -0.65 9.98 13.79
C ARG A 141 -1.37 8.67 14.08
N ASP A 142 -2.05 8.63 15.22
CA ASP A 142 -2.81 7.45 15.67
C ASP A 142 -3.86 6.97 14.66
N GLU A 143 -4.56 7.91 14.01
CA GLU A 143 -5.55 7.59 12.98
C GLU A 143 -4.94 6.86 11.79
N TRP A 144 -3.75 7.29 11.34
CA TRP A 144 -3.08 6.66 10.21
C TRP A 144 -2.49 5.31 10.62
N ALA A 145 -1.97 5.19 11.84
CA ALA A 145 -1.46 3.93 12.38
C ALA A 145 -2.58 2.88 12.51
N ARG A 146 -3.77 3.28 12.99
CA ARG A 146 -4.94 2.40 13.06
C ARG A 146 -5.38 1.95 11.68
N LEU A 147 -5.52 2.89 10.74
CA LEU A 147 -5.89 2.58 9.36
C LEU A 147 -4.87 1.62 8.73
N ALA A 148 -3.58 1.86 8.94
CA ALA A 148 -2.53 1.03 8.38
C ALA A 148 -2.61 -0.41 8.88
N ARG A 149 -2.71 -0.60 10.21
CA ARG A 149 -2.86 -1.92 10.82
C ARG A 149 -4.11 -2.64 10.32
N GLU A 150 -5.21 -1.92 10.13
CA GLU A 150 -6.45 -2.53 9.63
C GLU A 150 -6.32 -3.00 8.18
N VAL A 151 -5.67 -2.21 7.31
CA VAL A 151 -5.33 -2.67 5.95
C VAL A 151 -4.44 -3.92 6.01
N GLY A 152 -3.41 -3.91 6.85
CA GLY A 152 -2.55 -5.08 7.05
C GLY A 152 -3.33 -6.32 7.47
N ARG A 153 -4.29 -6.18 8.40
CA ARG A 153 -5.16 -7.27 8.85
C ARG A 153 -6.06 -7.79 7.74
N VAL A 154 -6.74 -6.90 7.01
CA VAL A 154 -7.67 -7.25 5.91
C VAL A 154 -6.96 -7.98 4.78
N PHE A 155 -5.73 -7.58 4.46
CA PHE A 155 -4.96 -8.16 3.36
C PHE A 155 -4.02 -9.29 3.81
N ASN A 156 -3.90 -9.57 5.10
CA ASN A 156 -2.93 -10.51 5.68
C ASN A 156 -1.47 -10.16 5.33
N LEU A 157 -1.10 -8.91 5.61
CA LEU A 157 0.22 -8.33 5.34
C LEU A 157 0.99 -8.11 6.64
N ARG A 158 2.30 -8.30 6.56
CA ARG A 158 3.26 -7.99 7.62
C ARG A 158 4.33 -7.01 7.17
N VAL A 159 4.71 -7.01 5.90
CA VAL A 159 5.67 -6.05 5.35
C VAL A 159 5.05 -5.37 4.15
N TYR A 160 4.67 -4.10 4.27
CA TYR A 160 3.92 -3.39 3.23
C TYR A 160 4.04 -1.89 3.42
N ALA A 161 3.60 -1.11 2.43
CA ALA A 161 3.42 0.31 2.57
C ALA A 161 2.05 0.76 2.04
N LEU A 162 1.57 1.88 2.57
CA LEU A 162 0.33 2.53 2.17
C LEU A 162 0.65 3.94 1.75
N ASP A 163 0.10 4.38 0.63
CA ASP A 163 0.09 5.78 0.25
C ASP A 163 -1.29 6.37 0.59
N LEU A 164 -1.30 7.47 1.33
CA LEU A 164 -2.49 8.17 1.81
C LEU A 164 -2.55 9.58 1.25
N LEU A 165 -3.77 10.02 0.94
CA LEU A 165 -4.10 11.44 0.78
C LEU A 165 -4.87 11.93 2.00
N LEU A 166 -4.51 13.11 2.49
CA LEU A 166 -5.29 13.78 3.53
C LEU A 166 -6.34 14.66 2.84
N THR A 167 -7.60 14.26 2.99
CA THR A 167 -8.75 14.97 2.43
C THR A 167 -9.54 15.66 3.54
N GLU A 168 -10.48 16.53 3.20
CA GLU A 168 -11.40 17.12 4.18
C GLU A 168 -12.25 16.08 4.94
N ARG A 169 -12.45 14.90 4.34
CA ARG A 169 -13.18 13.78 4.96
C ARG A 169 -12.28 12.86 5.80
N GLY A 170 -10.99 13.16 5.90
CA GLY A 170 -10.00 12.35 6.60
C GLY A 170 -9.01 11.64 5.67
N PRO A 171 -8.16 10.74 6.22
CA PRO A 171 -7.16 10.00 5.45
C PRO A 171 -7.83 9.00 4.49
N LEU A 172 -7.42 9.06 3.21
CA LEU A 172 -7.89 8.20 2.14
C LEU A 172 -6.72 7.34 1.65
N VAL A 173 -6.88 6.01 1.63
CA VAL A 173 -5.89 5.11 1.04
C VAL A 173 -5.99 5.21 -0.48
N ILE A 174 -4.86 5.41 -1.16
CA ILE A 174 -4.81 5.52 -2.63
C ILE A 174 -4.00 4.41 -3.31
N ASP A 175 -3.15 3.71 -2.56
CA ASP A 175 -2.46 2.50 -3.03
C ASP A 175 -1.93 1.68 -1.85
N VAL A 176 -1.72 0.38 -2.10
CA VAL A 176 -1.05 -0.54 -1.17
C VAL A 176 0.10 -1.23 -1.88
N ASP A 177 1.32 -0.98 -1.41
CA ASP A 177 2.54 -1.59 -1.94
C ASP A 177 2.93 -2.79 -1.06
N VAL A 178 2.89 -3.99 -1.64
CA VAL A 178 3.23 -5.24 -0.97
C VAL A 178 4.72 -5.61 -1.09
N PHE A 179 5.50 -4.84 -1.85
CA PHE A 179 6.95 -4.99 -2.00
C PHE A 179 7.68 -3.64 -1.85
N PRO A 180 7.47 -2.92 -0.74
CA PRO A 180 8.01 -1.58 -0.58
C PRO A 180 9.53 -1.57 -0.47
N GLY A 181 10.14 -0.49 -0.99
CA GLY A 181 11.51 -0.13 -0.66
C GLY A 181 11.59 0.62 0.67
N PHE A 182 12.63 0.34 1.47
CA PHE A 182 12.84 0.94 2.79
C PHE A 182 14.12 1.79 2.90
N ARG A 183 14.78 2.09 1.77
CA ARG A 183 16.09 2.77 1.75
C ARG A 183 16.08 4.09 2.52
N ASP A 184 15.01 4.86 2.37
CA ASP A 184 14.90 6.21 2.92
C ASP A 184 13.96 6.24 4.14
N VAL A 185 13.85 5.11 4.86
CA VAL A 185 12.99 4.95 6.04
C VAL A 185 13.86 4.64 7.26
N PRO A 186 14.23 5.65 8.07
CA PRO A 186 15.06 5.46 9.25
C PRO A 186 14.48 4.42 10.21
N GLY A 187 15.29 3.43 10.60
CA GLY A 187 14.90 2.36 11.54
C GLY A 187 14.21 1.14 10.91
N ALA A 188 13.84 1.20 9.63
CA ALA A 188 13.24 0.08 8.92
C ALA A 188 14.17 -1.13 8.80
N ASP A 189 15.48 -0.89 8.68
CA ASP A 189 16.53 -1.90 8.68
C ASP A 189 16.50 -2.74 9.96
N ARG A 190 16.45 -2.09 11.13
CA ARG A 190 16.39 -2.76 12.43
C ARG A 190 15.08 -3.52 12.61
N ALA A 191 13.96 -2.96 12.16
CA ALA A 191 12.67 -3.62 12.20
C ALA A 191 12.63 -4.89 11.33
N LEU A 192 13.24 -4.86 10.14
CA LEU A 192 13.37 -6.04 9.26
C LEU A 192 14.21 -7.13 9.91
N VAL A 193 15.37 -6.79 10.48
CA VAL A 193 16.22 -7.76 11.20
C VAL A 193 15.43 -8.39 12.35
N ALA A 194 14.76 -7.58 13.17
CA ALA A 194 13.97 -8.07 14.29
C ALA A 194 12.82 -8.99 13.83
N LEU A 195 12.17 -8.68 12.70
CA LEU A 195 11.15 -9.54 12.10
C LEU A 195 11.74 -10.89 11.67
N VAL A 196 12.87 -10.88 10.96
CA VAL A 196 13.56 -12.10 10.52
C VAL A 196 13.96 -12.97 11.72
N ASP A 197 14.50 -12.37 12.78
CA ASP A 197 14.88 -13.09 14.00
C ASP A 197 13.67 -13.75 14.68
N ARG A 198 12.56 -13.04 14.84
CA ARG A 198 11.31 -13.60 15.38
C ARG A 198 10.83 -14.79 14.55
N LEU A 199 10.90 -14.66 13.23
CA LEU A 199 10.48 -15.67 12.27
C LEU A 199 11.38 -16.92 12.29
N ALA A 200 12.69 -16.74 12.38
CA ALA A 200 13.66 -17.82 12.52
C ALA A 200 13.52 -18.53 13.88
N GLY A 201 13.30 -17.78 14.96
CA GLY A 201 13.05 -18.31 16.30
C GLY A 201 11.79 -19.17 16.37
N THR A 202 10.70 -18.72 15.75
CA THR A 202 9.43 -19.48 15.65
C THR A 202 9.58 -20.78 14.88
N SER A 203 10.49 -20.81 13.90
CA SER A 203 10.78 -22.01 13.10
C SER A 203 11.58 -23.06 13.89
N ARG A 204 12.41 -22.66 14.85
CA ARG A 204 13.17 -23.59 15.71
C ARG A 204 12.31 -24.28 16.76
N THR A 205 11.22 -23.65 17.22
CA THR A 205 10.32 -24.24 18.23
C THR A 205 9.38 -25.30 17.66
N ARG A 206 9.16 -25.36 16.33
CA ARG A 206 8.27 -26.36 15.68
C ARG A 206 8.92 -27.72 15.37
N THR A 207 10.21 -27.92 15.65
CA THR A 207 10.94 -29.17 15.32
C THR A 207 11.21 -30.09 16.53
N ILE A 208 10.77 -29.75 17.74
CA ILE A 208 10.93 -30.65 18.91
C ILE A 208 9.56 -31.11 19.40
N ALA A 209 8.96 -32.04 18.68
CA ALA A 209 7.86 -32.86 19.17
C ALA A 209 7.96 -34.28 18.59
N SER A 210 8.93 -35.05 19.08
CA SER A 210 8.76 -36.45 19.50
C SER A 210 10.11 -37.03 19.95
N GLY A 211 10.18 -37.47 21.21
CA GLY A 211 11.33 -38.23 21.71
C GLY A 211 11.76 -37.95 23.15
N ARG A 212 10.89 -38.31 24.11
CA ARG A 212 11.20 -38.82 25.47
C ARG A 212 12.23 -38.06 26.34
N GLU A 213 11.75 -37.51 27.46
CA GLU A 213 12.57 -37.12 28.63
C GLU A 213 13.29 -38.33 29.26
N PRO A 214 14.43 -38.07 29.96
CA PRO A 214 14.33 -38.08 31.41
C PRO A 214 15.05 -36.94 32.15
N ALA A 215 14.38 -36.51 33.22
CA ALA A 215 14.83 -35.99 34.52
C ALA A 215 16.27 -35.49 34.72
N GLY A 216 16.38 -34.25 35.24
CA GLY A 216 17.11 -34.01 36.49
C GLY A 216 18.11 -32.84 36.56
N ARG A 217 17.74 -31.89 37.44
CA ARG A 217 18.56 -31.04 38.34
C ARG A 217 19.05 -29.64 37.94
N GLU A 218 18.61 -28.75 38.83
CA GLU A 218 18.91 -27.36 39.22
C GLU A 218 20.31 -26.78 38.94
N SER A 219 20.36 -25.49 38.57
CA SER A 219 20.69 -24.34 39.46
C SER A 219 21.31 -23.17 38.68
N GLY A 220 21.00 -21.92 39.07
CA GLY A 220 21.82 -20.74 38.74
C GLY A 220 21.07 -19.48 38.26
N SER A 221 20.99 -18.49 39.15
CA SER A 221 20.58 -17.08 38.95
C SER A 221 21.28 -16.37 37.77
N ALA A 222 20.77 -15.29 37.14
CA ALA A 222 20.38 -14.00 37.69
C ALA A 222 19.66 -13.09 36.62
N PRO A 223 19.02 -11.97 37.02
CA PRO A 223 17.97 -11.28 36.25
C PRO A 223 18.37 -9.91 35.69
N TRP A 224 17.93 -9.56 34.47
CA TRP A 224 17.68 -8.15 34.05
C TRP A 224 16.93 -8.06 32.70
N TYR A 225 15.65 -7.68 32.72
CA TYR A 225 15.11 -6.50 32.00
C TYR A 225 13.61 -6.37 32.29
N ARG A 226 13.22 -5.21 32.82
CA ARG A 226 11.81 -4.83 33.04
C ARG A 226 11.20 -4.35 31.73
N ARG A 227 10.02 -4.86 31.44
CA ARG A 227 9.11 -4.43 30.37
C ARG A 227 8.13 -3.44 30.98
N CYS A 228 8.15 -2.17 30.58
CA CYS A 228 7.08 -1.23 30.90
C CYS A 228 6.05 -1.26 29.77
N ARG A 229 4.87 -1.80 30.06
CA ARG A 229 3.63 -1.54 29.32
C ARG A 229 2.83 -0.52 30.13
N ARG A 230 2.44 0.58 29.50
CA ARG A 230 1.08 1.13 29.52
C ARG A 230 0.84 1.82 28.20
#